data_AF-A0A7C1H6S4-F1
#
_entry.id   AF-A0A7C1H6S4-F1
#
_cell.length_a   1.000
_cell.length_b   1.000
_cell.length_c   1.000
_cell.angle_alpha   90.00
_cell.angle_beta   90.00
_cell.angle_gamma   90.00
#
_symmetry.space_group_name_H-M   'P 1'
#
loop_
_entity.id
_entity.type
_entity.pdbx_description
1 polymer ?
#
loop_
_entity_poly.entity_id
_entity_poly.type
_entity_poly.pdbx_seq_one_letter_code
_entity_poly.pdbx_strand_id
1 'polypeptide(L)'
;MSRSSRGFTLIELLVVIAIIAILAAILFPVFARAREKARQTQCLSNLKQICLGWAMYAGDYDETVMPVQVGFYPATDMVYY
;
A
#
# COMPACT_ATOMS: atom_id res chain seq x y z
N MET A 1 -5.92 -3.58 -57.92
CA MET A 1 -6.82 -4.07 -56.86
C MET A 1 -6.80 -3.06 -55.72
N SER A 2 -7.70 -2.06 -55.72
CA SER A 2 -7.74 -1.07 -54.64
C SER A 2 -8.37 -1.71 -53.40
N ARG A 3 -7.61 -1.75 -52.30
CA ARG A 3 -8.15 -2.14 -51.00
C ARG A 3 -9.04 -1.00 -50.53
N SER A 4 -10.34 -1.27 -50.39
CA SER A 4 -11.25 -0.41 -49.62
C SER A 4 -10.72 -0.33 -48.18
N SER A 5 -10.14 0.81 -47.81
CA SER A 5 -9.86 1.12 -46.41
C SER A 5 -11.19 1.43 -45.75
N ARG A 6 -11.74 0.46 -45.00
CA ARG A 6 -12.86 0.71 -44.07
C ARG A 6 -12.36 1.69 -43.00
N GLY A 7 -12.83 2.93 -43.06
CA GLY A 7 -12.57 3.92 -42.03
C GLY A 7 -13.37 3.59 -40.77
N PHE A 8 -12.75 3.74 -39.60
CA PHE A 8 -13.43 3.65 -38.32
C PHE A 8 -14.44 4.81 -38.22
N THR A 9 -15.67 4.51 -37.84
CA THR A 9 -16.69 5.55 -37.70
C THR A 9 -16.47 6.32 -36.39
N LEU A 10 -16.82 7.61 -36.37
CA LEU A 10 -16.70 8.45 -35.17
C LEU A 10 -17.47 7.86 -33.97
N ILE A 11 -18.60 7.17 -34.23
CA ILE A 11 -19.43 6.55 -33.19
C ILE A 11 -18.74 5.35 -32.55
N GLU A 12 -18.01 4.54 -33.31
CA GLU A 12 -17.27 3.40 -32.76
C GLU A 12 -16.16 3.87 -31.83
N LEU A 13 -15.43 4.93 -32.18
CA LEU A 13 -14.42 5.52 -31.28
C LEU A 13 -15.06 6.14 -30.03
N LEU A 14 -16.20 6.83 -30.19
CA LEU A 14 -16.88 7.51 -29.10
C LEU A 14 -17.43 6.54 -28.04
N VAL A 15 -17.99 5.41 -28.46
CA VAL A 15 -18.46 4.38 -27.53
C VAL A 15 -17.31 3.78 -26.72
N VAL A 16 -16.16 3.54 -27.36
CA VAL A 16 -15.00 2.94 -26.68
C VAL A 16 -14.46 3.84 -25.58
N ILE A 17 -14.27 5.14 -25.87
CA ILE A 17 -13.80 6.08 -24.84
C ILE A 17 -14.81 6.25 -23.71
N ALA A 18 -16.12 6.19 -24.00
CA ALA A 18 -17.16 6.27 -23.00
C ALA A 18 -17.09 5.07 -22.03
N ILE A 19 -16.89 3.86 -22.55
CA ILE A 19 -16.73 2.65 -21.72
C ILE A 19 -15.46 2.74 -20.88
N ILE A 20 -14.33 3.16 -21.47
CA ILE A 20 -13.06 3.34 -20.73
C ILE A 20 -13.22 4.36 -19.61
N ALA A 21 -13.91 5.48 -19.85
CA ALA A 21 -14.13 6.51 -18.84
C ALA A 21 -14.94 5.99 -17.63
N ILE A 22 -16.00 5.21 -17.88
CA ILE A 22 -16.80 4.58 -16.82
C ILE A 22 -15.94 3.61 -16.00
N LEU A 23 -15.17 2.74 -16.67
CA LEU A 23 -14.30 1.78 -15.99
C LEU A 23 -13.22 2.48 -15.17
N ALA A 24 -12.58 3.51 -15.73
CA ALA A 24 -11.54 4.28 -15.05
C ALA A 24 -12.09 5.02 -13.82
N ALA A 25 -13.31 5.59 -13.92
CA ALA A 25 -13.96 6.29 -12.81
C ALA A 25 -14.18 5.38 -11.58
N ILE A 26 -14.44 4.08 -11.79
CA ILE A 26 -14.57 3.10 -10.70
C ILE A 26 -13.18 2.62 -10.24
N LEU A 27 -12.24 2.44 -11.18
CA LEU A 27 -10.92 1.88 -10.88
C LEU A 27 -10.05 2.82 -10.05
N PHE A 28 -10.05 4.12 -10.34
CA PHE A 28 -9.23 5.11 -9.59
C PHE A 28 -9.49 5.14 -8.08
N PRO A 29 -10.73 5.29 -7.59
CA PRO A 29 -11.00 5.34 -6.15
C PRO A 29 -10.72 3.99 -5.46
N VAL A 30 -11.00 2.88 -6.15
CA VAL A 30 -10.73 1.52 -5.62
C VAL A 30 -9.22 1.28 -5.51
N PHE A 31 -8.45 1.69 -6.52
CA PHE A 31 -6.99 1.53 -6.53
C PHE A 31 -6.30 2.31 -5.39
N ALA A 32 -6.75 3.53 -5.10
CA ALA A 32 -6.23 4.31 -3.97
C ALA A 32 -6.46 3.60 -2.62
N ARG A 33 -7.66 3.06 -2.40
CA ARG A 33 -7.98 2.29 -1.18
C ARG A 33 -7.17 0.99 -1.10
N ALA A 34 -7.03 0.28 -2.22
CA ALA A 34 -6.26 -0.95 -2.29
C ALA A 34 -4.77 -0.72 -1.97
N ARG A 35 -4.18 0.37 -2.48
CA ARG A 35 -2.80 0.75 -2.18
C ARG A 35 -2.59 1.06 -0.70
N GLU A 36 -3.52 1.79 -0.09
CA GLU A 36 -3.45 2.08 1.35
C GLU A 36 -3.55 0.79 2.19
N LYS A 37 -4.45 -0.11 1.82
CA LYS A 37 -4.55 -1.43 2.47
C LYS A 37 -3.28 -2.26 2.28
N ALA A 38 -2.67 -2.25 1.10
CA ALA A 38 -1.39 -2.92 0.87
C ALA A 38 -0.28 -2.37 1.77
N ARG A 39 -0.20 -1.04 1.94
CA ARG A 39 0.76 -0.40 2.87
C ARG A 39 0.51 -0.82 4.32
N GLN A 40 -0.75 -0.85 4.76
CA GLN A 40 -1.12 -1.34 6.09
C GLN A 40 -0.69 -2.80 6.31
N THR A 41 -0.95 -3.67 5.33
CA THR A 41 -0.53 -5.08 5.38
C THR A 41 0.99 -5.23 5.44
N GLN A 42 1.74 -4.43 4.68
CA GLN A 42 3.20 -4.42 4.74
C GLN A 42 3.71 -4.01 6.13
N CYS A 43 3.16 -2.93 6.71
CA CYS A 43 3.52 -2.49 8.06
C CYS A 43 3.23 -3.57 9.11
N LEU A 44 2.03 -4.18 9.04
CA LEU A 44 1.64 -5.28 9.91
C LEU A 44 2.60 -6.47 9.78
N SER A 45 2.99 -6.83 8.55
CA SER A 45 3.95 -7.90 8.30
C SER A 45 5.32 -7.60 8.91
N ASN A 46 5.81 -6.37 8.77
CA ASN A 46 7.08 -5.95 9.34
C ASN A 46 7.05 -6.01 10.88
N LEU A 47 5.97 -5.50 11.50
CA LEU A 47 5.79 -5.57 12.94
C LEU A 47 5.76 -7.02 13.43
N LYS A 48 5.01 -7.89 12.73
CA LYS A 48 4.97 -9.32 13.04
C LYS A 48 6.37 -9.94 13.00
N GLN A 49 7.19 -9.61 11.99
CA GLN A 49 8.57 -10.11 11.90
C GLN A 49 9.44 -9.62 13.08
N ILE A 50 9.30 -8.37 13.50
CA ILE A 50 10.00 -7.82 14.68
C ILE A 50 9.59 -8.57 15.95
N CYS A 51 8.27 -8.70 16.20
CA CYS A 51 7.76 -9.40 17.39
C CYS A 51 8.18 -10.87 17.42
N LEU A 52 8.20 -11.54 16.26
CA LEU A 52 8.73 -12.90 16.15
C LEU A 52 10.21 -12.95 16.52
N GLY A 53 11.03 -12.01 16.01
CA GLY A 53 12.43 -11.92 16.39
C GLY A 53 12.64 -11.70 17.89
N TRP A 54 11.81 -10.88 18.52
CA TRP A 54 11.84 -10.67 19.97
C TRP A 54 11.49 -11.95 20.75
N ALA A 55 10.45 -12.65 20.32
CA ALA A 55 10.03 -13.90 20.94
C ALA A 55 11.09 -15.00 20.78
N MET A 56 11.73 -15.08 19.61
CA MET A 56 12.84 -16.01 19.37
C MET A 56 14.03 -15.70 20.28
N TYR A 57 14.43 -14.43 20.39
CA TYR A 57 15.52 -14.01 21.27
C TYR A 57 15.25 -14.39 22.74
N ALA A 58 14.05 -14.08 23.24
CA ALA A 58 13.69 -14.41 24.62
C ALA A 58 13.69 -15.93 24.86
N GLY A 59 13.22 -16.71 23.89
CA GLY A 59 13.28 -18.17 23.95
C GLY A 59 14.71 -18.74 24.00
N ASP A 60 15.65 -18.10 23.32
CA ASP A 60 17.06 -18.52 23.29
C ASP A 60 17.87 -18.02 24.51
N TYR A 61 17.41 -16.99 25.21
CA TYR A 61 18.15 -16.29 26.27
C TYR A 61 17.44 -16.30 27.63
N ASP A 62 17.01 -17.48 28.11
CA ASP A 62 16.38 -17.70 29.43
C ASP A 62 15.24 -16.69 29.74
N GLU A 63 14.37 -16.45 28.76
CA GLU A 63 13.25 -15.49 28.82
C GLU A 63 13.66 -14.02 28.97
N THR A 64 14.93 -13.70 28.80
CA THR A 64 15.45 -12.34 28.83
C THR A 64 15.04 -11.61 27.56
N VAL A 65 14.31 -10.51 27.71
CA VAL A 65 13.95 -9.64 26.59
C VAL A 65 15.16 -8.89 26.07
N MET A 66 15.20 -8.63 24.76
CA MET A 66 16.29 -7.86 24.18
C MET A 66 16.37 -6.47 24.82
N PRO A 67 17.58 -5.98 25.15
CA PRO A 67 17.75 -4.68 25.77
C PRO A 67 17.30 -3.57 24.81
N VAL A 68 16.12 -3.00 25.06
CA VAL A 68 15.63 -1.82 24.34
C VAL A 68 16.16 -0.59 25.08
N GLN A 69 16.98 0.19 24.39
CA GLN A 69 17.43 1.48 24.92
C GLN A 69 16.24 2.45 24.91
N VAL A 70 15.54 2.54 26.04
CA VAL A 70 14.48 3.53 26.22
C VAL A 70 15.16 4.86 26.51
N GLY A 71 15.25 5.73 25.50
CA GLY A 71 15.64 7.12 25.73
C GLY A 71 14.64 7.75 26.70
N PHE A 72 15.10 8.14 27.89
CA PHE A 72 14.29 8.96 28.79
C PHE A 72 14.20 10.36 28.18
N TYR A 73 13.16 10.60 27.38
CA TYR A 73 12.76 11.95 27.02
C TYR A 73 11.98 12.50 28.20
N PRO A 74 12.52 13.45 28.98
CA PRO A 74 11.75 14.11 30.00
C PRO A 74 10.54 14.78 29.33
N ALA A 75 9.37 14.74 29.99
CA ALA A 75 8.13 15.32 29.45
C ALA A 75 8.24 16.82 29.07
N THR A 76 9.31 17.50 29.49
CA THR A 76 9.67 18.87 29.13
C THR A 76 10.05 19.06 27.66
N ASP A 77 10.46 18.01 26.96
CA ASP A 77 10.93 18.09 25.56
C ASP A 77 9.79 17.90 24.54
N MET A 78 8.56 17.56 24.98
CA MET A 78 7.38 17.44 24.11
C MET A 78 6.65 18.77 23.86
N VAL A 79 7.12 19.88 24.47
CA VAL A 79 6.54 21.23 24.29
C VAL A 79 7.33 22.06 23.27
N TYR A 80 8.49 21.57 22.81
CA TYR A 80 9.41 22.31 21.95
C TYR A 80 9.75 21.60 20.64
N TYR A 81 8.79 20.94 19.98
CA TYR A 81 8.84 20.61 18.55
C TYR A 81 7.43 20.44 17.98
#